data_AF-A0A3A9C3Z7-F1
#
_entry.id   AF-A0A3A9C3Z7-F1
#
_cell.length_a   1.000
_cell.length_b   1.000
_cell.length_c   1.000
_cell.angle_alpha   90.00
_cell.angle_beta   90.00
_cell.angle_gamma   90.00
#
_symmetry.space_group_name_H-M   'P 1'
#
loop_
_entity.id
_entity.type
_entity.pdbx_description
1 polymer ?
#
loop_
_entity_poly.entity_id
_entity_poly.type
_entity_poly.pdbx_seq_one_letter_code
_entity_poly.pdbx_strand_id
1 'polypeptide(L)' 'MARDRETVCMYYMAAGQCKKGREASHTHYCQRCDKYMPRARVRHKNLRKEKLRRIKERENE' A
#
# COMPACT_ATOMS: atom_id res chain seq x y z
N MET A 1 13.30 3.28 3.74
CA MET A 1 12.04 2.81 4.37
C MET A 1 11.27 2.01 3.34
N ALA A 2 11.05 0.72 3.59
CA ALA A 2 10.13 -0.07 2.77
C ALA A 2 8.73 0.55 2.92
N ARG A 3 8.12 0.96 1.81
CA ARG A 3 6.73 1.41 1.81
C ARG A 3 5.86 0.17 1.63
N ASP A 4 4.94 -0.04 2.55
CA ASP A 4 3.90 -1.02 2.34
C ASP A 4 3.02 -0.59 1.17
N ARG A 5 2.60 -1.56 0.38
CA ARG A 5 1.64 -1.42 -0.69
C ARG A 5 0.27 -1.19 -0.06
N GLU A 6 -0.14 0.07 -0.11
CA GLU A 6 -1.46 0.52 0.36
C GLU A 6 -2.60 -0.07 -0.48
N THR A 7 -2.39 -0.15 -1.80
CA THR A 7 -3.39 -0.69 -2.72
C THR A 7 -3.30 -2.21 -2.82
N VAL A 8 -4.43 -2.90 -2.67
CA VAL A 8 -4.54 -4.35 -2.81
C VAL A 8 -4.17 -4.79 -4.24
N CYS A 9 -3.53 -5.94 -4.36
CA CYS A 9 -3.20 -6.52 -5.66
C CYS A 9 -4.46 -6.92 -6.45
N MET A 10 -4.47 -6.71 -7.77
CA MET A 10 -5.57 -7.16 -8.65
C MET A 10 -5.90 -8.65 -8.49
N TYR A 11 -4.86 -9.46 -8.27
CA TYR A 11 -4.95 -10.92 -8.14
C TYR A 11 -5.33 -11.42 -6.73
N TYR A 12 -5.41 -10.53 -5.73
CA TYR A 12 -5.83 -10.90 -4.37
C TYR A 12 -7.36 -10.96 -4.34
N MET A 13 -7.94 -12.12 -4.04
CA MET A 13 -9.40 -12.29 -3.95
C MET A 13 -9.84 -12.29 -2.49
N ALA A 14 -9.29 -13.20 -1.70
CA ALA A 14 -9.54 -13.35 -0.27
C ALA A 14 -8.28 -13.89 0.44
N ALA A 15 -8.31 -13.97 1.77
CA ALA A 15 -7.24 -14.61 2.53
C ALA A 15 -7.04 -16.06 2.06
N GLY A 16 -5.80 -16.45 1.80
CA GLY A 16 -5.46 -17.76 1.24
C GLY A 16 -5.79 -17.92 -0.26
N GLN A 17 -6.51 -16.97 -0.88
CA GLN A 17 -6.96 -17.09 -2.26
C GLN A 17 -6.35 -16.02 -3.18
N CYS A 18 -5.34 -16.42 -3.95
CA CYS A 18 -4.79 -15.62 -5.05
C CYS A 18 -5.14 -16.26 -6.40
N LYS A 19 -5.52 -15.44 -7.39
CA LYS A 19 -5.70 -15.89 -8.79
C LYS A 19 -4.45 -16.55 -9.38
N LYS A 20 -3.28 -16.33 -8.77
CA LYS A 20 -1.99 -16.94 -9.17
C LYS A 20 -1.76 -18.34 -8.58
N GLY A 21 -2.73 -18.90 -7.84
CA GLY A 21 -2.58 -20.21 -7.18
C GLY A 21 -1.63 -20.21 -5.98
N ARG A 22 -1.52 -19.09 -5.26
CA ARG A 22 -0.68 -18.94 -4.06
C ARG A 22 -1.53 -18.57 -2.85
N GLU A 23 -1.06 -18.92 -1.65
CA GLU A 23 -1.67 -18.48 -0.39
C GLU A 23 -1.56 -16.95 -0.25
N ALA A 24 -2.66 -16.25 -0.51
CA ALA A 24 -2.68 -14.80 -0.50
C ALA A 24 -2.73 -14.27 0.93
N SER A 25 -1.72 -13.50 1.33
CA SER A 25 -1.72 -12.75 2.60
C SER A 25 -1.34 -11.30 2.32
N HIS A 26 -2.23 -10.37 2.68
CA HIS A 26 -2.04 -8.94 2.42
C HIS A 26 -0.90 -8.33 3.23
N THR A 27 -0.59 -8.87 4.41
CA THR A 27 0.44 -8.36 5.32
C THR A 27 1.85 -8.89 5.01
N HIS A 28 1.96 -10.10 4.46
CA HIS A 28 3.25 -10.73 4.19
C HIS A 28 3.50 -10.85 2.70
N TYR A 29 2.96 -11.91 2.11
CA TYR A 29 3.34 -12.37 0.79
C TYR A 29 3.01 -11.32 -0.30
N CYS A 30 1.82 -10.72 -0.24
CA CYS A 30 1.41 -9.72 -1.22
C CYS A 30 2.19 -8.40 -1.14
N GLN A 31 2.82 -8.08 -0.01
CA GLN A 31 3.69 -6.91 0.14
C GLN A 31 5.02 -7.09 -0.60
N ARG A 32 5.51 -8.34 -0.70
CA ARG A 32 6.81 -8.68 -1.29
C ARG A 32 6.72 -9.28 -2.69
N CYS A 33 5.52 -9.64 -3.15
CA CYS A 33 5.33 -10.29 -4.44
C CYS A 33 5.90 -9.44 -5.60
N ASP A 34 6.77 -10.05 -6.39
CA ASP A 34 7.35 -9.55 -7.63
C ASP A 34 6.28 -9.20 -8.68
N LYS A 35 5.26 -10.05 -8.83
CA LYS A 35 4.15 -9.87 -9.79
C LYS A 35 3.00 -9.02 -9.25
N TYR A 36 3.30 -8.01 -8.45
CA TYR A 36 2.28 -7.12 -7.91
C TYR A 36 1.80 -6.14 -8.97
N MET A 37 0.47 -6.11 -9.14
CA MET A 37 -0.23 -5.10 -9.91
C MET A 37 -1.35 -4.53 -9.05
N PRO A 38 -1.42 -3.20 -8.86
CA PRO A 38 -2.47 -2.58 -8.05
C PRO A 38 -3.83 -2.79 -8.73
N ARG A 39 -4.87 -3.14 -7.95
CA ARG A 39 -6.23 -3.33 -8.48
C ARG A 39 -6.82 -2.04 -9.05
N ALA A 40 -6.44 -0.89 -8.49
CA ALA A 40 -6.85 0.43 -8.95
C ALA A 40 -5.62 1.34 -9.06
N ARG A 41 -5.61 2.22 -10.06
CA ARG A 41 -4.57 3.25 -10.19
C ARG A 41 -4.91 4.40 -9.25
N VAL A 42 -4.52 4.26 -7.97
CA VAL A 42 -4.80 5.26 -6.94
C VAL A 42 -3.57 6.15 -6.74
N ARG A 43 -3.80 7.47 -6.73
CA ARG A 43 -2.77 8.44 -6.35
C ARG A 43 -2.75 8.57 -4.83
N HIS A 44 -1.75 7.97 -4.20
CA HIS A 44 -1.58 8.05 -2.74
C HIS A 44 -1.05 9.42 -2.31
N LYS A 45 -1.56 9.91 -1.18
CA LYS A 45 -1.07 11.16 -0.58
C LYS A 45 0.35 10.94 -0.05
N ASN A 46 1.22 11.93 -0.21
CA ASN A 46 2.54 11.89 0.41
C ASN A 46 2.40 12.26 1.90
N LEU A 47 2.16 11.25 2.74
CA LEU A 47 1.96 11.41 4.18
C LEU A 47 3.12 12.13 4.87
N ARG A 48 4.36 11.93 4.42
CA ARG A 48 5.53 12.65 4.95
C ARG A 48 5.41 14.14 4.70
N LYS A 49 5.05 14.54 3.47
CA LYS A 49 4.86 15.94 3.10
C LYS A 49 3.70 16.56 3.89
N GLU A 50 2.60 15.82 4.04
CA GLU A 50 1.44 16.28 4.83
C GLU A 50 1.81 16.49 6.30
N LYS A 51 2.55 15.54 6.91
CA LYS A 51 3.04 15.66 8.29
C LYS A 51 3.94 16.90 8.47
N LEU A 52 4.88 17.13 7.56
CA LEU A 52 5.75 18.31 7.61
C LEU A 52 4.96 19.63 7.48
N ARG A 53 3.93 19.65 6.62
CA ARG A 53 3.07 20.83 6.48
C ARG A 53 2.32 21.15 7.77
N ARG A 54 1.74 20.13 8.41
CA ARG A 54 1.02 20.28 9.68
C ARG A 54 1.92 20.79 10.82
N ILE A 55 3.18 20.35 10.87
CA ILE A 55 4.14 20.84 11.86
C ILE A 55 4.42 22.32 11.64
N LYS A 56 4.70 22.72 10.38
CA LYS A 56 4.95 24.12 10.04
C LYS A 56 3.74 25.03 10.29
N GLU A 57 2.53 24.55 10.02
CA GLU A 57 1.28 25.26 10.32
C GLU A 57 1.15 25.51 11.84
N ARG A 58 1.51 24.53 12.67
CA ARG A 58 1.50 24.65 14.14
C ARG A 58 2.60 25.55 14.69
N GLU A 59 3.77 25.62 14.05
CA GLU A 59 4.86 26.53 14.48
C GLU A 59 4.59 28.00 14.14
N ASN A 60 3.69 28.26 13.19
CA ASN A 60 3.31 29.60 12.75
C ASN A 60 2.06 30.17 13.46
N GLU A 61 1.38 29.37 14.29
CA GLU A 61 0.25 29.73 15.15
C GLU A 61 0.75 30.10 16.55
#